data_AF-A0A7Y3P823-F1
#
_entry.id   AF-A0A7Y3P823-F1
#
_cell.length_a   1.000
_cell.length_b   1.000
_cell.length_c   1.000
_cell.angle_alpha   90.00
_cell.angle_beta   90.00
_cell.angle_gamma   90.00
#
_symmetry.space_group_name_H-M   'P 1'
#
loop_
_entity.id
_entity.type
_entity.pdbx_description
1 polymer ?
#
loop_
_entity_poly.entity_id
_entity_poly.type
_entity_poly.pdbx_seq_one_letter_code
_entity_poly.pdbx_strand_id
1 'polypeptide(L)'
;MSPADSGTVLPSATLWAHGLGACALVTPTSSSAAYPLSGPVFPLLDALFQWVLRLGHDVPFPAHLGARHCAQAYNGAFTWATKGPLAVKELDLGFVTWPVLALGALSLLRTSNRARTRDEWWLLLALAVSPGALFAFMDYYHPEDLLALGLALACAAALRREHFVVGGTLGALAFASQQNVVLILMVCTVLLPHGRAWWRVGLGGTLTLVALVVPLTLWSGTHVFRDTLIGTGLTDAPAYGTWMAQLGLSGVPALWISRFGPLLTSLGLVVWLYRRRPLSLLGLIASFEVVFSLRLVFEENIWGYYEREHSCAGR
;
A
#
# COMPACT_ATOMS: atom_id res chain seq x y z
N MET A 1 21.29 3.39 9.37
CA MET A 1 20.07 3.12 8.59
C MET A 1 19.93 4.24 7.59
N SER A 2 20.00 3.89 6.31
CA SER A 2 19.72 4.85 5.24
C SER A 2 18.27 5.28 5.35
N PRO A 3 17.93 6.58 5.30
CA PRO A 3 16.54 7.07 5.34
C PRO A 3 15.78 6.78 4.03
N ALA A 4 16.11 5.67 3.34
CA ALA A 4 15.89 5.52 1.92
C ALA A 4 14.41 5.52 1.53
N ASP A 5 13.50 4.97 2.35
CA ASP A 5 12.10 4.77 1.90
C ASP A 5 11.03 5.27 2.89
N SER A 6 11.31 5.29 4.21
CA SER A 6 10.47 5.97 5.21
C SER A 6 10.31 7.47 4.94
N GLY A 7 11.22 8.04 4.16
CA GLY A 7 11.23 9.43 3.74
C GLY A 7 10.02 9.87 2.91
N THR A 8 9.16 8.96 2.46
CA THR A 8 8.02 9.25 1.58
C THR A 8 6.69 9.38 2.32
N VAL A 9 6.47 8.57 3.36
CA VAL A 9 5.22 8.57 4.13
C VAL A 9 5.31 9.54 5.31
N LEU A 10 6.46 9.57 6.00
CA LEU A 10 6.68 10.39 7.18
C LEU A 10 6.30 11.87 6.99
N PRO A 11 6.72 12.54 5.89
CA PRO A 11 6.43 13.96 5.72
C PRO A 11 4.92 14.19 5.51
N SER A 12 4.26 13.30 4.77
CA SER A 12 2.81 13.35 4.56
C SER A 12 2.04 13.20 5.86
N ALA A 13 2.37 12.19 6.67
CA ALA A 13 1.73 11.97 7.96
C ALA A 13 1.98 13.13 8.93
N THR A 14 3.20 13.65 8.96
CA THR A 14 3.58 14.83 9.77
C THR A 14 2.75 16.06 9.36
N LEU A 15 2.64 16.34 8.06
CA LEU A 15 1.86 17.48 7.58
C LEU A 15 0.38 17.36 7.96
N TRP A 16 -0.20 16.16 7.90
CA TRP A 16 -1.56 15.91 8.40
C TRP A 16 -1.67 16.17 9.91
N ALA A 17 -0.76 15.60 10.71
CA ALA A 17 -0.78 15.72 12.17
C ALA A 17 -0.65 17.17 12.66
N HIS A 18 0.07 18.02 11.91
CA HIS A 18 0.30 19.43 12.25
C HIS A 18 -0.63 20.42 11.51
N GLY A 19 -1.71 19.94 10.88
CA GLY A 19 -2.75 20.80 10.30
C GLY A 19 -2.40 21.41 8.93
N LEU A 20 -1.37 20.90 8.26
CA LEU A 20 -0.95 21.29 6.90
C LEU A 20 -1.39 20.26 5.85
N GLY A 21 -2.53 19.59 6.08
CA GLY A 21 -3.06 18.51 5.24
C GLY A 21 -3.20 18.86 3.75
N ALA A 22 -3.43 20.13 3.42
CA ALA A 22 -3.49 20.62 2.03
C ALA A 22 -2.21 20.34 1.22
N CYS A 23 -1.07 20.23 1.90
CA CYS A 23 0.23 19.95 1.30
C CYS A 23 0.70 18.51 1.52
N ALA A 24 -0.05 17.70 2.26
CA ALA A 24 0.40 16.38 2.71
C ALA A 24 0.44 15.34 1.58
N LEU A 25 -0.36 15.50 0.52
CA LEU A 25 -0.44 14.58 -0.61
C LEU A 25 0.11 15.20 -1.91
N VAL A 26 0.87 16.30 -1.80
CA VAL A 26 1.41 16.99 -2.96
C VAL A 26 2.54 16.19 -3.58
N THR A 27 2.51 16.07 -4.90
CA THR A 27 3.62 15.58 -5.72
C THR A 27 4.56 16.77 -6.02
N PRO A 28 5.71 16.94 -5.33
CA PRO A 28 6.62 18.03 -5.63
C PRO A 28 7.23 17.87 -7.04
N THR A 29 7.21 18.94 -7.83
CA THR A 29 7.74 18.94 -9.21
C THR A 29 9.27 18.97 -9.29
N SER A 30 9.97 19.08 -8.15
CA SER A 30 11.43 19.14 -8.07
C SER A 30 12.01 17.80 -7.60
N SER A 31 12.99 17.29 -8.36
CA SER A 31 13.71 16.01 -8.21
C SER A 31 14.42 15.74 -6.87
N SER A 32 14.38 16.66 -5.91
CA SER A 32 15.10 16.57 -4.63
C SER A 32 14.24 16.10 -3.45
N ALA A 33 12.92 16.00 -3.59
CA ALA A 33 12.00 15.62 -2.52
C ALA A 33 11.48 14.20 -2.73
N ALA A 34 11.54 13.36 -1.69
CA ALA A 34 10.98 12.02 -1.67
C ALA A 34 9.45 12.10 -1.84
N TYR A 35 8.91 11.62 -2.96
CA TYR A 35 7.48 11.62 -3.28
C TYR A 35 6.68 10.79 -2.28
N PRO A 36 5.43 11.12 -1.91
CA PRO A 36 4.59 10.16 -1.20
C PRO A 36 4.21 9.03 -2.16
N LEU A 37 4.91 7.90 -2.05
CA LEU A 37 4.72 6.75 -2.94
C LEU A 37 3.55 5.84 -2.47
N SER A 38 3.05 6.07 -1.26
CA SER A 38 1.95 5.29 -0.67
C SER A 38 0.56 5.88 -1.00
N GLY A 39 -0.46 5.03 -1.04
CA GLY A 39 -1.84 5.49 -1.05
C GLY A 39 -2.22 6.26 0.24
N PRO A 40 -3.31 7.05 0.23
CA PRO A 40 -3.62 7.99 1.31
C PRO A 40 -3.96 7.33 2.66
N VAL A 41 -4.32 6.04 2.71
CA VAL A 41 -4.78 5.41 3.94
C VAL A 41 -3.68 5.32 5.00
N PHE A 42 -2.47 4.90 4.61
CA PHE A 42 -1.39 4.71 5.58
C PHE A 42 -0.89 6.04 6.18
N PRO A 43 -0.60 7.10 5.39
CA PRO A 43 -0.24 8.41 5.93
C PRO A 43 -1.30 9.01 6.87
N LEU A 44 -2.59 8.80 6.58
CA LEU A 44 -3.68 9.28 7.45
C LEU A 44 -3.75 8.49 8.77
N LEU A 45 -3.55 7.18 8.70
CA LEU A 45 -3.48 6.34 9.89
C LEU A 45 -2.29 6.74 10.76
N ASP A 46 -1.12 6.92 10.14
CA ASP A 46 0.09 7.35 10.82
C ASP A 46 -0.08 8.72 11.46
N ALA A 47 -0.63 9.70 10.73
CA ALA A 47 -0.97 11.02 11.26
C ALA A 47 -1.92 10.96 12.46
N LEU A 48 -2.93 10.07 12.41
CA LEU A 48 -3.84 9.85 13.52
C LEU A 48 -3.09 9.34 14.75
N PHE A 49 -2.18 8.37 14.60
CA PHE A 49 -1.37 7.89 15.71
C PHE A 49 -0.42 8.96 16.25
N GLN A 50 0.24 9.72 15.37
CA GLN A 50 1.09 10.84 15.79
C GLN A 50 0.30 11.86 16.62
N TRP A 51 -0.93 12.17 16.20
CA TRP A 51 -1.82 13.09 16.92
C TRP A 51 -2.30 12.52 18.27
N VAL A 52 -2.81 11.27 18.28
CA VAL A 52 -3.33 10.61 19.50
C VAL A 52 -2.25 10.39 20.54
N LEU A 53 -1.08 9.91 20.11
CA LEU A 53 0.06 9.59 20.98
C LEU A 53 0.96 10.81 21.22
N ARG A 54 0.62 11.98 20.65
CA ARG A 54 1.39 13.23 20.70
C ARG A 54 2.84 13.06 20.25
N LEU A 55 3.11 12.13 19.34
CA LEU A 55 4.44 11.93 18.79
C LEU A 55 4.83 13.17 17.99
N GLY A 56 6.04 13.69 18.21
CA GLY A 56 6.51 14.89 17.54
C GLY A 56 5.97 16.21 18.08
N HIS A 57 4.92 16.20 18.92
CA HIS A 57 4.29 17.43 19.41
C HIS A 57 5.08 18.10 20.55
N ASP A 58 6.03 17.39 21.15
CA ASP A 58 6.94 17.92 22.16
C ASP A 58 8.08 18.77 21.55
N VAL A 59 8.23 18.74 20.22
CA VAL A 59 9.21 19.54 19.48
C VAL A 59 8.46 20.58 18.64
N PRO A 60 8.87 21.86 18.67
CA PRO A 60 8.23 22.88 17.85
C PRO A 60 8.25 22.50 16.36
N PHE A 61 7.06 22.42 15.77
CA PHE A 61 6.92 22.26 14.33
C PHE A 61 7.11 23.61 13.63
N PRO A 62 7.80 23.70 12.48
CA PRO A 62 8.17 24.99 11.89
C PRO A 62 6.93 25.77 11.39
N ALA A 63 6.54 26.81 12.13
CA ALA A 63 5.33 27.61 11.87
C ALA A 63 5.35 28.41 10.54
N HIS A 64 6.52 28.56 9.92
CA HIS A 64 6.68 29.29 8.65
C HIS A 64 6.43 28.42 7.41
N LEU A 65 6.15 27.12 7.58
CA LEU A 65 5.75 26.23 6.49
C LEU A 65 4.30 26.55 6.09
N GLY A 66 4.12 27.63 5.36
CA GLY A 66 2.80 28.07 4.91
C GLY A 66 2.22 27.17 3.81
N ALA A 67 0.89 26.99 3.82
CA ALA A 67 0.14 26.21 2.82
C ALA A 67 0.25 26.75 1.36
N ARG A 68 0.86 27.92 1.15
CA ARG A 68 1.02 28.54 -0.18
C ARG A 68 2.18 27.94 -0.99
N HIS A 69 3.12 27.25 -0.36
CA HIS A 69 4.28 26.64 -1.03
C HIS A 69 4.44 25.19 -0.57
N CYS A 70 3.57 24.30 -1.06
CA CYS A 70 3.54 22.92 -0.57
C CYS A 70 4.85 22.14 -0.75
N ALA A 71 5.65 22.44 -1.78
CA ALA A 71 6.99 21.87 -1.92
C ALA A 71 7.92 22.27 -0.76
N GLN A 72 7.86 23.52 -0.31
CA GLN A 72 8.64 24.00 0.84
C GLN A 72 8.11 23.40 2.14
N ALA A 73 6.78 23.33 2.31
CA ALA A 73 6.15 22.70 3.47
C ALA A 73 6.56 21.23 3.60
N TYR A 74 6.50 20.49 2.49
CA TYR A 74 6.89 19.08 2.42
C TYR A 74 8.37 18.88 2.71
N ASN A 75 9.27 19.66 2.10
CA ASN A 75 10.71 19.58 2.38
C ASN A 75 11.06 19.95 3.83
N GLY A 76 10.34 20.91 4.41
CA GLY A 76 10.47 21.29 5.81
C GLY A 76 10.03 20.16 6.75
N ALA A 77 8.87 19.56 6.48
CA ALA A 77 8.36 18.41 7.23
C ALA A 77 9.30 17.20 7.11
N PHE A 78 9.79 16.90 5.90
CA PHE A 78 10.79 15.86 5.66
C PHE A 78 12.04 16.09 6.51
N THR A 79 12.62 17.29 6.44
CA THR A 79 13.84 17.61 7.19
C THR A 79 13.62 17.53 8.69
N TRP A 80 12.48 18.03 9.18
CA TRP A 80 12.13 18.02 10.59
C TRP A 80 11.87 16.61 11.12
N ALA A 81 11.15 15.79 10.37
CA ALA A 81 10.75 14.45 10.80
C ALA A 81 11.91 13.45 10.69
N THR A 82 12.71 13.51 9.62
CA THR A 82 13.84 12.58 9.39
C THR A 82 15.09 12.92 10.20
N LYS A 83 15.37 14.21 10.46
CA LYS A 83 16.52 14.64 11.27
C LYS A 83 16.16 14.90 12.73
N GLY A 84 14.87 14.92 13.05
CA GLY A 84 14.35 15.11 14.40
C GLY A 84 14.10 13.78 15.14
N PRO A 85 13.57 13.85 16.37
CA PRO A 85 13.34 12.68 17.22
C PRO A 85 12.20 11.76 16.75
N LEU A 86 11.47 12.11 15.68
CA LEU A 86 10.42 11.25 15.13
C LEU A 86 10.94 10.09 14.32
N ALA A 87 12.11 10.20 13.68
CA ALA A 87 12.63 9.14 12.81
C ALA A 87 12.70 7.77 13.52
N VAL A 88 13.04 7.76 14.82
CA VAL A 88 13.08 6.51 15.61
C VAL A 88 11.67 6.03 15.99
N LYS A 89 10.77 6.96 16.30
CA LYS A 89 9.38 6.66 16.71
C LYS A 89 8.50 6.23 15.55
N GLU A 90 8.86 6.58 14.32
CA GLU A 90 8.12 6.15 13.14
C GLU A 90 8.28 4.66 12.90
N LEU A 91 9.49 4.10 13.05
CA LEU A 91 9.72 2.65 12.98
C LEU A 91 8.76 1.89 13.91
N ASP A 92 8.45 2.47 15.07
CA ASP A 92 7.49 1.92 16.02
C ASP A 92 6.03 1.95 15.50
N LEU A 93 5.66 3.00 14.74
CA LEU A 93 4.34 3.14 14.12
C LEU A 93 4.12 2.14 12.98
N GLY A 94 5.19 1.75 12.28
CA GLY A 94 5.13 0.66 11.32
C GLY A 94 4.55 -0.63 11.92
N PHE A 95 4.87 -0.94 13.19
CA PHE A 95 4.36 -2.14 13.85
C PHE A 95 2.84 -2.14 14.03
N VAL A 96 2.15 -1.01 13.89
CA VAL A 96 0.68 -0.96 13.91
C VAL A 96 0.06 -1.72 12.74
N THR A 97 0.76 -1.83 11.62
CA THR A 97 0.31 -2.59 10.45
C THR A 97 0.38 -4.10 10.68
N TRP A 98 1.20 -4.54 11.65
CA TRP A 98 1.36 -5.94 12.02
C TRP A 98 0.07 -6.58 12.54
N PRO A 99 -0.64 -5.99 13.53
CA PRO A 99 -1.98 -6.42 13.90
C PRO A 99 -2.95 -6.54 12.73
N VAL A 100 -2.91 -5.62 11.76
CA VAL A 100 -3.84 -5.67 10.62
C VAL A 100 -3.54 -6.87 9.72
N LEU A 101 -2.26 -7.12 9.43
CA LEU A 101 -1.82 -8.32 8.71
C LEU A 101 -2.21 -9.61 9.44
N ALA A 102 -1.90 -9.69 10.74
CA ALA A 102 -2.21 -10.83 11.59
C ALA A 102 -3.72 -11.11 11.62
N LEU A 103 -4.54 -10.08 11.88
CA LEU A 103 -6.00 -10.22 11.93
C LEU A 103 -6.59 -10.59 10.57
N GLY A 104 -6.08 -10.05 9.47
CA GLY A 104 -6.50 -10.42 8.12
C GLY A 104 -6.21 -11.88 7.80
N ALA A 105 -4.97 -12.32 8.09
CA ALA A 105 -4.55 -13.70 7.88
C ALA A 105 -5.34 -14.69 8.76
N LEU A 106 -5.51 -14.39 10.04
CA LEU A 106 -6.33 -15.18 10.97
C LEU A 106 -7.80 -15.24 10.52
N SER A 107 -8.36 -14.11 10.09
CA SER A 107 -9.74 -14.04 9.60
C SER A 107 -9.95 -14.96 8.40
N LEU A 108 -8.98 -14.98 7.48
CA LEU A 108 -8.98 -15.84 6.31
C LEU A 108 -8.78 -17.31 6.69
N LEU A 109 -7.83 -17.64 7.57
CA LEU A 109 -7.63 -19.00 8.08
C LEU A 109 -8.90 -19.55 8.73
N ARG A 110 -9.60 -18.71 9.50
CA ARG A 110 -10.89 -19.06 10.14
C ARG A 110 -12.04 -19.28 9.16
N THR A 111 -11.87 -19.02 7.87
CA THR A 111 -12.81 -19.45 6.83
C THR A 111 -12.56 -20.89 6.35
N SER A 112 -11.48 -21.52 6.81
CA SER A 112 -11.31 -22.97 6.71
C SER A 112 -11.94 -23.64 7.93
N ASN A 113 -12.53 -24.81 7.74
CA ASN A 113 -13.08 -25.63 8.81
C ASN A 113 -11.97 -26.32 9.65
N ARG A 114 -10.76 -25.74 9.74
CA ARG A 114 -9.62 -26.31 10.49
C ARG A 114 -9.66 -25.94 11.97
N ALA A 115 -8.91 -26.69 12.77
CA ALA A 115 -8.83 -26.51 14.21
C ALA A 115 -8.20 -25.15 14.57
N ARG A 116 -8.85 -24.42 15.47
CA ARG A 116 -8.59 -22.98 15.68
C ARG A 116 -7.26 -22.65 16.35
N THR A 117 -6.72 -23.48 17.24
CA THR A 117 -5.63 -23.02 18.12
C THR A 117 -4.23 -23.24 17.57
N ARG A 118 -3.90 -24.43 17.07
CA ARG A 118 -2.53 -24.74 16.63
C ARG A 118 -2.15 -24.05 15.31
N ASP A 119 -3.08 -24.03 14.35
CA ASP A 119 -2.83 -23.47 13.02
C ASP A 119 -2.72 -21.94 13.06
N GLU A 120 -3.48 -21.27 13.95
CA GLU A 120 -3.38 -19.83 14.17
C GLU A 120 -1.98 -19.43 14.68
N TRP A 121 -1.42 -20.18 15.63
CA TRP A 121 -0.06 -19.94 16.12
C TRP A 121 1.01 -20.15 15.05
N TRP A 122 0.92 -21.24 14.28
CA TRP A 122 1.87 -21.48 13.19
C TRP A 122 1.81 -20.42 12.13
N LEU A 123 0.61 -19.94 11.78
CA LEU A 123 0.44 -18.85 10.83
C LEU A 123 1.10 -17.56 11.33
N LEU A 124 0.86 -17.18 12.59
CA LEU A 124 1.45 -15.96 13.17
C LEU A 124 2.97 -16.05 13.26
N LEU A 125 3.51 -17.21 13.65
CA LEU A 125 4.94 -17.43 13.70
C LEU A 125 5.55 -17.38 12.30
N ALA A 126 4.94 -18.05 11.32
CA ALA A 126 5.39 -18.04 9.92
C ALA A 126 5.38 -16.63 9.33
N LEU A 127 4.35 -15.83 9.62
CA LEU A 127 4.33 -14.43 9.23
C LEU A 127 5.48 -13.67 9.90
N ALA A 128 5.65 -13.80 11.22
CA ALA A 128 6.66 -13.06 11.99
C ALA A 128 8.09 -13.30 11.52
N VAL A 129 8.39 -14.52 11.06
CA VAL A 129 9.71 -14.88 10.53
C VAL A 129 9.81 -14.77 9.00
N SER A 130 8.72 -14.38 8.33
CA SER A 130 8.74 -14.25 6.87
C SER A 130 9.65 -13.09 6.47
N PRO A 131 10.54 -13.29 5.48
CA PRO A 131 11.41 -12.22 5.01
C PRO A 131 10.63 -10.96 4.59
N GLY A 132 9.46 -11.12 3.96
CA GLY A 132 8.62 -9.98 3.57
C GLY A 132 8.12 -9.15 4.76
N ALA A 133 7.76 -9.78 5.87
CA ALA A 133 7.41 -9.08 7.10
C ALA A 133 8.61 -8.36 7.73
N LEU A 134 9.76 -9.04 7.78
CA LEU A 134 10.97 -8.51 8.42
C LEU A 134 11.59 -7.37 7.60
N PHE A 135 11.69 -7.53 6.27
CA PHE A 135 12.24 -6.52 5.38
C PHE A 135 11.38 -5.26 5.31
N ALA A 136 10.06 -5.38 5.49
CA ALA A 136 9.16 -4.24 5.62
C ALA A 136 9.46 -3.35 6.84
N PHE A 137 10.26 -3.81 7.81
CA PHE A 137 10.73 -3.02 8.95
C PHE A 137 12.22 -2.70 8.94
N MET A 138 13.04 -3.57 8.33
CA MET A 138 14.50 -3.48 8.45
C MET A 138 15.18 -2.71 7.31
N ASP A 139 14.83 -2.99 6.06
CA ASP A 139 15.61 -2.53 4.89
C ASP A 139 14.82 -1.57 4.00
N TYR A 140 13.53 -1.81 3.76
CA TYR A 140 12.73 -1.04 2.79
C TYR A 140 11.62 -0.19 3.41
N TYR A 141 11.35 -0.34 4.72
CA TYR A 141 10.29 0.37 5.46
C TYR A 141 9.00 0.67 4.66
N HIS A 142 8.22 -0.37 4.35
CA HIS A 142 6.92 -0.27 3.64
C HIS A 142 5.75 -0.85 4.46
N PRO A 143 5.44 -0.30 5.64
CA PRO A 143 4.31 -0.74 6.44
C PRO A 143 2.96 -0.65 5.69
N GLU A 144 2.82 0.24 4.71
CA GLU A 144 1.64 0.33 3.84
C GLU A 144 1.36 -0.96 3.05
N ASP A 145 2.40 -1.72 2.68
CA ASP A 145 2.25 -2.99 1.97
C ASP A 145 1.69 -4.08 2.92
N LEU A 146 2.14 -4.10 4.17
CA LEU A 146 1.60 -5.00 5.21
C LEU A 146 0.14 -4.66 5.52
N LEU A 147 -0.18 -3.36 5.62
CA LEU A 147 -1.54 -2.88 5.81
C LEU A 147 -2.45 -3.31 4.65
N ALA A 148 -2.02 -3.06 3.42
CA ALA A 148 -2.78 -3.37 2.22
C ALA A 148 -3.00 -4.88 2.08
N LEU A 149 -1.96 -5.69 2.31
CA LEU A 149 -2.08 -7.16 2.31
C LEU A 149 -3.03 -7.65 3.40
N GLY A 150 -2.90 -7.15 4.63
CA GLY A 150 -3.81 -7.51 5.74
C GLY A 150 -5.27 -7.22 5.42
N LEU A 151 -5.56 -6.03 4.88
CA LEU A 151 -6.89 -5.64 4.44
C LEU A 151 -7.40 -6.49 3.27
N ALA A 152 -6.53 -6.88 2.33
CA ALA A 152 -6.90 -7.76 1.22
C ALA A 152 -7.24 -9.19 1.68
N LEU A 153 -6.49 -9.74 2.65
CA LEU A 153 -6.80 -11.03 3.27
C LEU A 153 -8.12 -10.97 4.06
N ALA A 154 -8.35 -9.88 4.80
CA ALA A 154 -9.61 -9.63 5.50
C ALA A 154 -10.80 -9.49 4.53
N CYS A 155 -10.59 -8.82 3.37
CA CYS A 155 -11.55 -8.75 2.28
C CYS A 155 -11.92 -10.16 1.79
N ALA A 156 -10.92 -10.98 1.45
CA ALA A 156 -11.14 -12.36 1.03
C ALA A 156 -11.92 -13.17 2.09
N ALA A 157 -11.59 -12.99 3.37
CA ALA A 157 -12.28 -13.63 4.47
C ALA A 157 -13.76 -13.20 4.57
N ALA A 158 -14.03 -11.89 4.47
CA ALA A 158 -15.37 -11.33 4.49
C ALA A 158 -16.21 -11.82 3.30
N LEU A 159 -15.63 -11.87 2.09
CA LEU A 159 -16.29 -12.38 0.89
C LEU A 159 -16.62 -13.87 1.00
N ARG A 160 -15.72 -14.70 1.54
CA ARG A 160 -15.98 -16.12 1.81
C ARG A 160 -17.10 -16.36 2.83
N ARG A 161 -17.37 -15.39 3.70
CA ARG A 161 -18.47 -15.40 4.69
C ARG A 161 -19.71 -14.64 4.20
N GLU A 162 -19.76 -14.28 2.92
CA GLU A 162 -20.87 -13.55 2.29
C GLU A 162 -21.13 -12.14 2.88
N HIS A 163 -20.18 -11.57 3.61
CA HIS A 163 -20.20 -10.19 4.09
C HIS A 163 -19.76 -9.23 2.99
N PHE A 164 -20.50 -9.18 1.88
CA PHE A 164 -20.10 -8.49 0.65
C PHE A 164 -19.81 -6.99 0.82
N VAL A 165 -20.61 -6.27 1.61
CA VAL A 165 -20.38 -4.82 1.86
C VAL A 165 -19.06 -4.62 2.60
N VAL A 166 -18.81 -5.40 3.64
CA VAL A 166 -17.56 -5.36 4.41
C VAL A 166 -16.37 -5.74 3.53
N GLY A 167 -16.51 -6.77 2.68
CA GLY A 167 -15.50 -7.14 1.71
C GLY A 167 -15.18 -6.01 0.73
N GLY A 168 -16.21 -5.31 0.23
CA GLY A 168 -16.04 -4.11 -0.60
C GLY A 168 -15.29 -2.99 0.11
N THR A 169 -15.67 -2.68 1.36
CA THR A 169 -15.00 -1.67 2.19
C THR A 169 -13.53 -2.02 2.44
N LEU A 170 -13.25 -3.24 2.89
CA LEU A 170 -11.87 -3.70 3.14
C LEU A 170 -11.04 -3.71 1.86
N GLY A 171 -11.62 -4.14 0.73
CA GLY A 171 -10.95 -4.11 -0.57
C GLY A 171 -10.62 -2.68 -1.04
N ALA A 172 -11.55 -1.73 -0.86
CA ALA A 172 -11.30 -0.33 -1.17
C ALA A 172 -10.22 0.30 -0.29
N LEU A 173 -10.23 0.01 1.03
CA LEU A 173 -9.16 0.47 1.92
C LEU A 173 -7.81 -0.15 1.56
N ALA A 174 -7.79 -1.44 1.19
CA ALA A 174 -6.57 -2.11 0.75
C ALA A 174 -6.00 -1.47 -0.52
N PHE A 175 -6.85 -1.22 -1.52
CA PHE A 175 -6.49 -0.53 -2.76
C PHE A 175 -5.99 0.91 -2.51
N ALA A 176 -6.66 1.65 -1.62
CA ALA A 176 -6.25 3.01 -1.25
C ALA A 176 -5.06 3.05 -0.28
N SER A 177 -4.60 1.91 0.23
CA SER A 177 -3.33 1.78 0.94
C SER A 177 -2.21 1.52 -0.06
N GLN A 178 -2.40 0.54 -0.96
CA GLN A 178 -1.47 0.22 -2.03
C GLN A 178 -2.20 -0.27 -3.29
N GLN A 179 -1.95 0.38 -4.43
CA GLN A 179 -2.68 0.09 -5.69
C GLN A 179 -2.42 -1.32 -6.23
N ASN A 180 -1.23 -1.86 -5.96
CA ASN A 180 -0.83 -3.21 -6.41
C ASN A 180 -1.72 -4.32 -5.85
N VAL A 181 -2.45 -4.06 -4.75
CA VAL A 181 -3.45 -4.99 -4.21
C VAL A 181 -4.59 -5.26 -5.20
N VAL A 182 -4.78 -4.43 -6.23
CA VAL A 182 -5.75 -4.70 -7.31
C VAL A 182 -5.61 -6.11 -7.88
N LEU A 183 -4.39 -6.66 -7.96
CA LEU A 183 -4.13 -8.02 -8.44
C LEU A 183 -4.80 -9.08 -7.57
N ILE A 184 -4.76 -8.91 -6.24
CA ILE A 184 -5.42 -9.80 -5.27
C ILE A 184 -6.93 -9.59 -5.34
N LEU A 185 -7.39 -8.34 -5.43
CA LEU A 185 -8.81 -8.02 -5.48
C LEU A 185 -9.47 -8.62 -6.73
N MET A 186 -8.75 -8.67 -7.86
CA MET A 186 -9.17 -9.39 -9.04
C MET A 186 -9.38 -10.87 -8.73
N VAL A 187 -8.45 -11.55 -8.05
CA VAL A 187 -8.63 -12.94 -7.61
C VAL A 187 -9.82 -13.09 -6.66
N CYS A 188 -10.03 -12.14 -5.75
CA CYS A 188 -11.19 -12.12 -4.84
C CYS A 188 -12.54 -12.09 -5.57
N THR A 189 -12.61 -11.58 -6.81
CA THR A 189 -13.85 -11.65 -7.61
C THR A 189 -14.31 -13.08 -7.87
N VAL A 190 -13.38 -14.06 -7.81
CA VAL A 190 -13.71 -15.49 -7.93
C VAL A 190 -14.55 -15.98 -6.74
N LEU A 191 -14.61 -15.23 -5.64
CA LEU A 191 -15.44 -15.56 -4.47
C LEU A 191 -16.88 -15.04 -4.60
N LEU A 192 -17.16 -14.19 -5.60
CA LEU A 192 -18.48 -13.58 -5.74
C LEU A 192 -19.45 -14.50 -6.48
N PRO A 193 -20.63 -14.79 -5.91
CA PRO A 193 -21.70 -15.44 -6.65
C PRO A 193 -22.23 -14.48 -7.73
N HIS A 194 -22.79 -15.03 -8.81
CA HIS A 194 -23.41 -14.24 -9.86
C HIS A 194 -24.58 -13.40 -9.30
N GLY A 195 -24.76 -12.18 -9.80
CA GLY A 195 -25.91 -11.33 -9.48
C GLY A 195 -25.68 -10.35 -8.32
N ARG A 196 -26.62 -10.29 -7.37
CA ARG A 196 -26.75 -9.18 -6.39
C ARG A 196 -25.54 -8.97 -5.46
N ALA A 197 -24.65 -9.95 -5.33
CA ALA A 197 -23.44 -9.81 -4.52
C ALA A 197 -22.49 -8.72 -5.07
N TRP A 198 -22.39 -8.60 -6.40
CA TRP A 198 -21.54 -7.59 -7.05
C TRP A 198 -21.93 -6.16 -6.68
N TRP A 199 -23.24 -5.88 -6.65
CA TRP A 199 -23.75 -4.58 -6.19
C TRP A 199 -23.34 -4.29 -4.74
N ARG A 200 -23.43 -5.28 -3.84
CA ARG A 200 -23.12 -5.08 -2.41
C ARG A 200 -21.63 -4.80 -2.19
N VAL A 201 -20.75 -5.51 -2.91
CA VAL A 201 -19.31 -5.23 -2.91
C VAL A 201 -19.04 -3.85 -3.49
N GLY A 202 -19.63 -3.54 -4.65
CA GLY A 202 -19.50 -2.24 -5.30
C GLY A 202 -19.98 -1.09 -4.41
N LEU A 203 -21.09 -1.26 -3.70
CA LEU A 203 -21.61 -0.27 -2.76
C LEU A 203 -20.62 -0.01 -1.61
N GLY A 204 -20.13 -1.07 -0.96
CA GLY A 204 -19.16 -0.94 0.13
C GLY A 204 -17.87 -0.27 -0.35
N GLY A 205 -17.34 -0.69 -1.49
CA GLY A 205 -16.13 -0.12 -2.08
C GLY A 205 -16.29 1.34 -2.48
N THR A 206 -17.35 1.66 -3.22
CA THR A 206 -17.63 3.02 -3.69
C THR A 206 -17.87 3.98 -2.53
N LEU A 207 -18.69 3.62 -1.54
CA LEU A 207 -18.92 4.49 -0.37
C LEU A 207 -17.62 4.77 0.38
N THR A 208 -16.77 3.76 0.53
CA THR A 208 -15.48 3.89 1.19
C THR A 208 -14.54 4.80 0.42
N LEU A 209 -14.40 4.61 -0.89
CA LEU A 209 -13.58 5.47 -1.74
C LEU A 209 -14.12 6.91 -1.80
N VAL A 210 -15.43 7.11 -1.87
CA VAL A 210 -16.03 8.44 -1.84
C VAL A 210 -15.74 9.12 -0.51
N ALA A 211 -15.97 8.42 0.62
CA ALA A 211 -15.71 8.97 1.95
C ALA A 211 -14.24 9.30 2.20
N LEU A 212 -13.32 8.58 1.55
CA LEU A 212 -11.88 8.83 1.64
C LEU A 212 -11.42 9.91 0.66
N VAL A 213 -11.65 9.71 -0.63
CA VAL A 213 -11.04 10.50 -1.72
C VAL A 213 -11.69 11.87 -1.87
N VAL A 214 -13.01 12.00 -1.68
CA VAL A 214 -13.69 13.29 -1.88
C VAL A 214 -13.21 14.34 -0.86
N PRO A 215 -13.20 14.08 0.46
CA PRO A 215 -12.67 15.05 1.42
C PRO A 215 -11.21 15.41 1.16
N LEU A 216 -10.37 14.41 0.83
CA LEU A 216 -8.95 14.65 0.53
C LEU A 216 -8.77 15.48 -0.74
N THR A 217 -9.61 15.28 -1.75
CA THR A 217 -9.60 16.06 -2.98
C THR A 217 -10.02 17.50 -2.74
N LEU A 218 -11.02 17.72 -1.88
CA LEU A 218 -11.46 19.07 -1.49
C LEU A 218 -10.41 19.80 -0.66
N TRP A 219 -9.64 19.09 0.16
CA TRP A 219 -8.61 19.67 1.02
C TRP A 219 -7.29 19.91 0.27
N SER A 220 -6.79 18.90 -0.44
CA SER A 220 -5.44 18.88 -1.02
C SER A 220 -5.43 19.16 -2.52
N GLY A 221 -6.54 18.92 -3.22
CA GLY A 221 -6.69 19.19 -4.66
C GLY A 221 -6.95 17.93 -5.50
N THR A 222 -7.25 18.15 -6.79
CA THR A 222 -7.66 17.10 -7.75
C THR A 222 -6.57 16.09 -8.09
N HIS A 223 -5.30 16.40 -7.83
CA HIS A 223 -4.21 15.45 -8.03
C HIS A 223 -4.36 14.23 -7.12
N VAL A 224 -4.91 14.37 -5.91
CA VAL A 224 -5.15 13.24 -4.99
C VAL A 224 -6.07 12.19 -5.61
N PHE A 225 -7.10 12.63 -6.34
CA PHE A 225 -7.99 11.72 -7.06
C PHE A 225 -7.22 10.90 -8.10
N ARG A 226 -6.38 11.56 -8.90
CA ARG A 226 -5.54 10.91 -9.91
C ARG A 226 -4.55 9.95 -9.24
N ASP A 227 -3.82 10.42 -8.25
CA ASP A 227 -2.73 9.68 -7.63
C ASP A 227 -3.27 8.47 -6.85
N THR A 228 -4.46 8.56 -6.25
CA THR A 228 -5.12 7.44 -5.55
C THR A 228 -5.68 6.39 -6.51
N LEU A 229 -6.26 6.79 -7.66
CA LEU A 229 -6.96 5.86 -8.55
C LEU A 229 -6.11 5.32 -9.71
N ILE A 230 -5.20 6.15 -10.22
CA ILE A 230 -4.42 5.90 -11.43
C ILE A 230 -2.93 5.70 -11.09
N GLY A 231 -2.48 6.30 -9.99
CA GLY A 231 -1.07 6.39 -9.61
C GLY A 231 -0.44 7.69 -10.11
N THR A 232 0.78 7.99 -9.64
CA THR A 232 1.47 9.24 -9.99
C THR A 232 2.04 9.26 -11.40
N GLY A 233 2.23 8.08 -12.00
CA GLY A 233 2.74 7.97 -13.37
C GLY A 233 4.23 8.26 -13.53
N LEU A 234 4.98 8.36 -12.42
CA LEU A 234 6.42 8.57 -12.43
C LEU A 234 7.15 7.28 -12.79
N THR A 235 8.07 7.35 -13.75
CA THR A 235 8.81 6.20 -14.30
C THR A 235 10.32 6.39 -14.24
N ASP A 236 10.80 7.45 -13.60
CA ASP A 236 12.21 7.88 -13.62
C ASP A 236 13.14 7.03 -12.74
N ALA A 237 12.73 5.83 -12.35
CA ALA A 237 13.65 4.92 -11.70
C ALA A 237 14.56 4.28 -12.75
N PRO A 238 15.88 4.24 -12.52
CA PRO A 238 16.71 3.30 -13.24
C PRO A 238 16.14 1.88 -13.01
N ALA A 239 16.35 1.03 -14.00
CA ALA A 239 15.83 -0.33 -14.04
C ALA A 239 16.97 -1.28 -13.67
N TYR A 240 17.16 -1.52 -12.38
CA TYR A 240 17.98 -2.59 -11.82
C TYR A 240 17.09 -3.51 -10.96
N GLY A 241 17.48 -4.77 -10.78
CA GLY A 241 16.75 -5.74 -9.95
C GLY A 241 15.47 -6.37 -10.55
N THR A 242 14.88 -5.83 -11.62
CA THR A 242 13.70 -6.42 -12.28
C THR A 242 14.07 -7.39 -13.40
N TRP A 243 13.17 -8.29 -13.79
CA TRP A 243 13.39 -9.13 -14.98
C TRP A 243 13.43 -8.29 -16.26
N MET A 244 12.67 -7.21 -16.34
CA MET A 244 12.68 -6.31 -17.50
C MET A 244 14.04 -5.62 -17.65
N ALA A 245 14.60 -5.14 -16.53
CA ALA A 245 15.97 -4.66 -16.44
C ALA A 245 17.00 -5.69 -16.90
N GLN A 246 16.90 -6.93 -16.38
CA GLN A 246 17.81 -8.02 -16.74
C GLN A 246 17.71 -8.42 -18.22
N LEU A 247 16.53 -8.29 -18.82
CA LEU A 247 16.29 -8.55 -20.24
C LEU A 247 16.64 -7.37 -21.15
N GLY A 248 17.13 -6.25 -20.58
CA GLY A 248 17.45 -5.03 -21.33
C GLY A 248 16.23 -4.35 -21.94
N LEU A 249 15.02 -4.68 -21.48
CA LEU A 249 13.80 -3.98 -21.89
C LEU A 249 13.79 -2.62 -21.20
N SER A 250 13.62 -1.56 -21.98
CA SER A 250 13.55 -0.19 -21.46
C SER A 250 12.58 0.66 -22.27
N GLY A 251 12.20 1.80 -21.70
CA GLY A 251 11.34 2.77 -22.35
C GLY A 251 9.86 2.36 -22.38
N VAL A 252 9.12 2.93 -23.33
CA VAL A 252 7.65 2.80 -23.41
C VAL A 252 7.16 1.34 -23.42
N PRO A 253 7.75 0.41 -24.19
CA PRO A 253 7.28 -0.98 -24.20
C PRO A 253 7.46 -1.70 -22.86
N ALA A 254 8.59 -1.48 -22.16
CA ALA A 254 8.83 -2.04 -20.84
C ALA A 254 7.78 -1.54 -19.84
N LEU A 255 7.45 -0.24 -19.90
CA LEU A 255 6.39 0.36 -19.10
C LEU A 255 4.99 -0.23 -19.38
N TRP A 256 4.66 -0.51 -20.65
CA TRP A 256 3.37 -1.15 -20.97
C TRP A 256 3.32 -2.58 -20.45
N ILE A 257 4.41 -3.33 -20.60
CA ILE A 257 4.51 -4.71 -20.13
C ILE A 257 4.44 -4.75 -18.59
N SER A 258 5.15 -3.85 -17.90
CA SER A 258 5.16 -3.74 -16.44
C SER A 258 3.79 -3.42 -15.85
N ARG A 259 3.04 -2.52 -16.49
CA ARG A 259 1.72 -2.10 -16.01
C ARG A 259 0.62 -3.09 -16.35
N PHE A 260 0.58 -3.58 -17.58
CA PHE A 260 -0.55 -4.38 -18.06
C PHE A 260 -0.30 -5.89 -17.96
N GLY A 261 0.95 -6.34 -17.97
CA GLY A 261 1.33 -7.75 -17.85
C GLY A 261 0.76 -8.43 -16.60
N PRO A 262 0.93 -7.86 -15.39
CA PRO A 262 0.34 -8.40 -14.16
C PRO A 262 -1.19 -8.46 -14.21
N LEU A 263 -1.83 -7.39 -14.72
CA LEU A 263 -3.28 -7.27 -14.80
C LEU A 263 -3.87 -8.31 -15.75
N LEU A 264 -3.30 -8.46 -16.94
CA LEU A 264 -3.74 -9.42 -17.95
C LEU A 264 -3.55 -10.86 -17.46
N THR A 265 -2.41 -11.14 -16.81
CA THR A 265 -2.15 -12.47 -16.25
C THR A 265 -3.09 -12.78 -15.08
N SER A 266 -3.33 -11.82 -14.19
CA SER A 266 -4.31 -11.96 -13.10
C SER A 266 -5.72 -12.17 -13.65
N LEU A 267 -6.11 -11.45 -14.71
CA LEU A 267 -7.39 -11.67 -15.39
C LEU A 267 -7.48 -13.09 -15.98
N GLY A 268 -6.43 -13.56 -16.65
CA GLY A 268 -6.35 -14.92 -17.17
C GLY A 268 -6.50 -15.97 -16.05
N LEU A 269 -5.84 -15.76 -14.91
CA LEU A 269 -5.96 -16.60 -13.73
C LEU A 269 -7.40 -16.58 -13.18
N VAL A 270 -8.02 -15.41 -13.05
CA VAL A 270 -9.42 -15.27 -12.60
C VAL A 270 -10.37 -16.05 -13.51
N VAL A 271 -10.24 -15.90 -14.84
CA VAL A 271 -11.06 -16.63 -15.81
C VAL A 271 -10.86 -18.15 -15.66
N TRP A 272 -9.62 -18.60 -15.47
CA TRP A 272 -9.31 -20.01 -15.25
C TRP A 272 -9.90 -20.53 -13.94
N LEU A 273 -9.74 -19.81 -12.84
CA LEU A 273 -10.28 -20.17 -11.52
C LEU A 273 -11.82 -20.16 -11.50
N TYR A 274 -12.46 -19.25 -12.24
CA TYR A 274 -13.91 -19.19 -12.36
C TYR A 274 -14.50 -20.50 -12.88
N ARG A 275 -13.82 -21.13 -13.84
CA ARG A 275 -14.18 -22.43 -14.41
C ARG A 275 -13.93 -23.61 -13.45
N ARG A 276 -13.26 -23.37 -12.32
CA ARG A 276 -12.83 -24.39 -11.33
C ARG A 276 -13.49 -24.20 -9.96
N ARG A 277 -14.54 -23.38 -9.87
CA ARG A 277 -15.28 -23.16 -8.62
C ARG A 277 -15.99 -24.45 -8.14
N PRO A 278 -16.13 -24.68 -6.83
CA PRO A 278 -15.70 -23.83 -5.72
C PRO A 278 -14.20 -23.94 -5.41
N LEU A 279 -13.57 -22.83 -5.01
CA LEU A 279 -12.15 -22.81 -4.65
C LEU A 279 -11.93 -23.21 -3.19
N SER A 280 -10.99 -24.15 -2.98
CA SER A 280 -10.45 -24.42 -1.64
C SER A 280 -9.68 -23.20 -1.11
N LEU A 281 -9.51 -23.11 0.22
CA LEU A 281 -8.68 -22.04 0.80
C LEU A 281 -7.25 -22.08 0.28
N LEU A 282 -6.68 -23.28 0.12
CA LEU A 282 -5.34 -23.46 -0.42
C LEU A 282 -5.24 -22.95 -1.87
N GLY A 283 -6.24 -23.26 -2.70
CA GLY A 283 -6.29 -22.76 -4.08
C GLY A 283 -6.36 -21.24 -4.14
N LEU A 284 -7.08 -20.61 -3.21
CA LEU A 284 -7.14 -19.15 -3.10
C LEU A 284 -5.78 -18.55 -2.69
N ILE A 285 -5.13 -19.11 -1.66
CA ILE A 285 -3.82 -18.65 -1.18
C ILE A 285 -2.76 -18.80 -2.27
N ALA A 286 -2.71 -19.96 -2.94
CA ALA A 286 -1.80 -20.19 -4.06
C ALA A 286 -2.05 -19.19 -5.19
N SER A 287 -3.30 -18.82 -5.44
CA SER A 287 -3.63 -17.80 -6.44
C SER A 287 -3.14 -16.40 -6.03
N PHE A 288 -3.23 -16.05 -4.74
CA PHE A 288 -2.66 -14.82 -4.20
C PHE A 288 -1.14 -14.79 -4.35
N GLU A 289 -0.46 -15.89 -4.02
CA GLU A 289 1.00 -16.03 -4.18
C GLU A 289 1.44 -15.87 -5.63
N VAL A 290 0.72 -16.49 -6.58
CA VAL A 290 1.00 -16.33 -8.02
C VAL A 290 0.87 -14.87 -8.43
N VAL A 291 -0.23 -14.19 -8.09
CA VAL A 291 -0.40 -12.79 -8.53
C VAL A 291 0.54 -11.81 -7.83
N PHE A 292 0.97 -12.09 -6.60
CA PHE A 292 2.03 -11.33 -5.94
C PHE A 292 3.40 -11.57 -6.57
N SER A 293 3.70 -12.82 -6.96
CA SER A 293 4.95 -13.13 -7.65
C SER A 293 5.03 -12.39 -8.99
N LEU A 294 3.89 -12.23 -9.68
CA LEU A 294 3.83 -11.41 -10.89
C LEU A 294 4.18 -9.94 -10.61
N ARG A 295 3.75 -9.37 -9.47
CA ARG A 295 4.19 -8.01 -9.08
C ARG A 295 5.71 -7.92 -9.08
N LEU A 296 6.41 -8.84 -8.42
CA LEU A 296 7.88 -8.84 -8.32
C LEU A 296 8.57 -8.97 -9.69
N VAL A 297 7.97 -9.72 -10.63
CA VAL A 297 8.50 -9.87 -12.00
C VAL A 297 8.36 -8.59 -12.82
N PHE A 298 7.25 -7.86 -12.61
CA PHE A 298 6.85 -6.74 -13.43
C PHE A 298 7.11 -5.37 -12.81
N GLU A 299 7.82 -5.27 -11.69
CA GLU A 299 8.02 -4.00 -10.98
C GLU A 299 9.02 -3.06 -11.68
N GLU A 300 8.78 -2.65 -12.93
CA GLU A 300 9.26 -1.34 -13.39
C GLU A 300 8.33 -0.28 -12.84
N ASN A 301 8.71 0.18 -11.66
CA ASN A 301 8.33 1.42 -11.01
C ASN A 301 7.16 2.22 -11.62
N ILE A 302 5.97 1.99 -11.05
CA ILE A 302 4.92 3.02 -10.98
C ILE A 302 5.39 4.19 -10.05
N TRP A 303 6.48 3.97 -9.30
CA TRP A 303 6.86 4.75 -8.13
C TRP A 303 8.36 4.65 -7.77
N GLY A 304 9.31 4.77 -8.69
CA GLY A 304 10.74 5.06 -8.35
C GLY A 304 11.52 4.25 -7.28
N TYR A 305 11.06 3.08 -6.84
CA TYR A 305 11.23 2.45 -5.51
C TYR A 305 12.55 1.73 -5.19
N TYR A 306 13.48 1.43 -6.12
CA TYR A 306 14.53 0.45 -5.79
C TYR A 306 15.99 0.90 -5.82
N GLU A 307 16.34 2.13 -6.20
CA GLU A 307 17.73 2.32 -6.70
C GLU A 307 18.47 3.60 -6.31
N ARG A 308 17.96 4.40 -5.38
CA ARG A 308 18.68 5.63 -5.03
C ARG A 308 20.01 5.40 -4.29
N GLU A 309 20.31 4.18 -3.84
CA GLU A 309 21.56 3.89 -3.11
C GLU A 309 22.78 3.62 -3.99
N HIS A 310 22.63 3.26 -5.26
CA HIS A 310 23.79 2.97 -6.13
C HIS A 310 24.31 4.18 -6.91
N SER A 311 23.58 5.30 -6.94
CA SER A 311 24.03 6.53 -7.62
C SER A 311 25.05 7.34 -6.82
N CYS A 312 25.32 7.00 -5.56
CA CYS A 312 26.35 7.66 -4.74
C CYS A 312 27.69 6.90 -4.68
N ALA A 313 27.82 5.75 -5.34
CA ALA A 313 29.06 4.97 -5.40
C ALA A 313 29.94 5.29 -6.63
N GLY A 314 29.58 6.31 -7.42
CA GLY A 314 30.38 6.81 -8.54
C GLY A 314 31.06 8.15 -8.22
N ARG A 315 32.12 8.10 -7.42
CA ARG A 315 33.24 9.05 -7.51
C ARG A 315 34.49 8.27 -7.88
#